data_AF-A0A645FWP3-F1
#
_entry.id   AF-A0A645FWP3-F1
#
_cell.length_a   1.000
_cell.length_b   1.000
_cell.length_c   1.000
_cell.angle_alpha   90.00
_cell.angle_beta   90.00
_cell.angle_gamma   90.00
#
_symmetry.space_group_name_H-M   'P 1'
#
loop_
_entity.id
_entity.type
_entity.pdbx_description
1 polymer ?
#
loop_
_entity_poly.entity_id
_entity_poly.type
_entity_poly.pdbx_seq_one_letter_code
_entity_poly.pdbx_strand_id
1 'polypeptide(L)'
;MSAGVAPNKFLAKIASDWKKPNGLFVITPDQVEDFVSILPVKKLHGVGKVTADKLARLGIEDCLQLREWNKLALVREFGSFGERLWSLARGIDERVVQNDSRRQSISVENTYDVDLPDLSSCLAKLPELMETLAGRIARIDSSYRAGKPFVKVKFHDFTQTTLEQAGAGRDLESYQQLMTQAFNRGGKPVRLLGIGVRLLDLSSGNEQLELSW
;
A
#
# COMPACT_ATOMS: atom_id res chain seq x y z
N MET A 1 15.68 3.16 19.42
CA MET A 1 15.38 3.73 18.07
C MET A 1 16.61 3.51 17.21
N SER A 2 16.47 3.17 15.93
CA SER A 2 17.60 3.01 15.00
C SER A 2 17.43 3.95 13.82
N ALA A 3 18.54 4.45 13.28
CA ALA A 3 18.56 5.42 12.19
C ALA A 3 19.55 4.99 11.10
N GLY A 4 19.22 5.33 9.86
CA GLY A 4 20.05 5.08 8.69
C GLY A 4 20.30 6.38 7.93
N VAL A 5 21.55 6.65 7.59
CA VAL A 5 21.94 7.83 6.79
C VAL A 5 22.58 7.32 5.51
N ALA A 6 22.08 7.78 4.36
CA ALA A 6 22.62 7.41 3.06
C ALA A 6 22.23 8.47 2.01
N PRO A 7 22.82 8.44 0.79
CA PRO A 7 22.59 9.46 -0.23
C PRO A 7 21.16 9.48 -0.80
N ASN A 8 20.38 8.42 -0.58
CA ASN A 8 19.00 8.33 -1.06
C ASN A 8 18.08 7.51 -0.13
N LYS A 9 16.76 7.61 -0.37
CA LYS A 9 15.72 7.01 0.48
C LYS A 9 15.81 5.49 0.58
N PHE A 10 16.10 4.82 -0.54
CA PHE A 10 16.28 3.38 -0.61
C PHE A 10 17.38 2.91 0.34
N LEU A 11 18.58 3.47 0.20
CA LEU A 11 19.74 3.08 1.02
C LEU A 11 19.55 3.48 2.48
N ALA A 12 18.97 4.65 2.76
CA ALA A 12 18.70 5.10 4.12
C ALA A 12 17.74 4.13 4.85
N LYS A 13 16.72 3.63 4.14
CA LYS A 13 15.79 2.63 4.70
C LYS A 13 16.50 1.31 5.02
N ILE A 14 17.39 0.83 4.15
CA ILE A 14 18.17 -0.39 4.41
C ILE A 14 19.13 -0.18 5.57
N ALA A 15 19.85 0.94 5.57
CA ALA A 15 20.81 1.30 6.62
C ALA A 15 20.15 1.29 8.00
N SER A 16 18.93 1.83 8.11
CA SER A 16 18.18 1.88 9.38
C SER A 16 17.87 0.49 9.97
N ASP A 17 17.83 -0.55 9.14
CA ASP A 17 17.58 -1.94 9.55
C ASP A 17 18.87 -2.75 9.72
N TRP A 18 20.03 -2.23 9.30
CA TRP A 18 21.25 -3.00 9.13
C TRP A 18 21.94 -3.37 10.46
N LYS A 19 21.95 -2.44 11.43
CA LYS A 19 22.56 -2.61 12.76
C LYS A 19 21.54 -2.46 13.88
N LYS A 20 20.40 -3.14 13.77
CA LYS A 20 19.43 -3.21 14.87
C LYS A 20 19.88 -4.24 15.93
N PRO A 21 19.58 -4.00 17.23
CA PRO A 21 18.86 -2.85 17.80
C PRO A 21 19.77 -1.64 18.13
N ASN A 22 19.16 -0.45 18.27
CA ASN A 22 19.77 0.81 18.72
C ASN A 22 21.03 1.32 17.98
N GLY A 23 21.28 0.87 16.74
CA GLY A 23 22.36 1.40 15.91
C GLY A 23 21.99 2.60 15.03
N LEU A 24 23.00 3.43 14.77
CA LEU A 24 23.10 4.32 13.62
C LEU A 24 23.99 3.64 12.58
N PHE A 25 23.53 3.53 11.33
CA PHE A 25 24.35 3.04 10.22
C PHE A 25 24.39 4.09 9.11
N VAL A 26 25.60 4.39 8.65
CA VAL A 26 25.85 5.40 7.61
C VAL A 26 26.43 4.68 6.41
N ILE A 27 25.87 4.95 5.22
CA ILE A 27 26.42 4.56 3.93
C ILE A 27 26.84 5.86 3.25
N THR A 28 28.13 6.07 3.04
CA THR A 28 28.64 7.26 2.33
C THR A 28 28.57 7.05 0.80
N PRO A 29 28.61 8.11 -0.02
CA PRO A 29 28.54 7.99 -1.48
C PRO A 29 29.57 7.02 -2.08
N ASP A 30 30.79 7.01 -1.55
CA ASP A 30 31.88 6.11 -1.94
C ASP A 30 31.63 4.64 -1.56
N GLN A 31 30.80 4.37 -0.55
CA GLN A 31 30.45 3.02 -0.12
C GLN A 31 29.27 2.41 -0.89
N VAL A 32 28.55 3.21 -1.68
CA VAL A 32 27.29 2.79 -2.31
C VAL A 32 27.49 1.59 -3.23
N GLU A 33 28.50 1.65 -4.09
CA GLU A 33 28.73 0.61 -5.09
C GLU A 33 29.03 -0.75 -4.42
N ASP A 34 30.01 -0.77 -3.52
CA ASP A 34 30.41 -1.98 -2.80
C ASP A 34 29.25 -2.53 -1.95
N PHE A 35 28.54 -1.65 -1.23
CA PHE A 35 27.42 -2.03 -0.39
C PHE A 35 26.28 -2.65 -1.20
N VAL A 36 25.93 -2.03 -2.32
CA VAL A 36 24.82 -2.51 -3.16
C VAL A 36 25.20 -3.80 -3.86
N SER A 37 26.43 -3.97 -4.34
CA SER A 37 26.84 -5.15 -5.10
C SER A 37 26.51 -6.48 -4.38
N ILE A 38 26.81 -6.57 -3.08
CA ILE A 38 26.57 -7.76 -2.26
C ILE A 38 25.17 -7.84 -1.65
N LEU A 39 24.30 -6.88 -1.94
CA LEU A 39 22.99 -6.78 -1.32
C LEU A 39 22.03 -7.84 -1.91
N PRO A 40 21.41 -8.70 -1.09
CA PRO A 40 20.40 -9.64 -1.58
C PRO A 40 19.22 -8.88 -2.19
N VAL A 41 18.69 -9.32 -3.35
CA VAL A 41 17.61 -8.60 -4.04
C VAL A 41 16.34 -8.46 -3.20
N LYS A 42 16.09 -9.40 -2.28
CA LYS A 42 14.98 -9.34 -1.30
C LYS A 42 15.05 -8.17 -0.32
N LYS A 43 16.19 -7.48 -0.22
CA LYS A 43 16.34 -6.25 0.58
C LYS A 43 15.97 -5.00 -0.22
N LEU A 44 15.86 -5.09 -1.56
CA LEU A 44 15.49 -3.97 -2.40
C LEU A 44 14.07 -3.48 -2.08
N HIS A 45 13.91 -2.16 -1.97
CA HIS A 45 12.62 -1.56 -1.67
C HIS A 45 11.61 -1.82 -2.80
N GLY A 46 10.58 -2.61 -2.49
CA GLY A 46 9.54 -3.04 -3.45
C GLY A 46 9.68 -4.49 -3.89
N VAL A 47 10.78 -5.17 -3.57
CA VAL A 47 10.93 -6.61 -3.81
C VAL A 47 10.32 -7.38 -2.66
N GLY A 48 9.05 -7.78 -2.84
CA GLY A 48 8.37 -8.73 -1.95
C GLY A 48 8.66 -10.19 -2.33
N LYS A 49 8.05 -11.14 -1.61
CA LYS A 49 8.21 -12.58 -1.82
C LYS A 49 8.04 -12.99 -3.29
N VAL A 50 6.94 -12.58 -3.93
CA VAL A 50 6.62 -12.95 -5.32
C VAL A 50 7.70 -12.47 -6.30
N THR A 51 8.18 -11.24 -6.14
CA THR A 51 9.21 -10.69 -7.01
C THR A 51 10.57 -11.34 -6.76
N ALA A 52 10.90 -11.62 -5.50
CA ALA A 52 12.11 -12.36 -5.13
C ALA A 52 12.10 -13.78 -5.71
N ASP A 53 10.97 -14.49 -5.61
CA ASP A 53 10.81 -15.83 -6.20
C ASP A 53 10.97 -15.81 -7.72
N LYS A 54 10.45 -14.76 -8.39
CA LYS A 54 10.63 -14.57 -9.83
C LYS A 54 12.09 -14.29 -10.20
N LEU A 55 12.78 -13.42 -9.45
CA LEU A 55 14.21 -13.14 -9.65
C LEU A 55 15.07 -14.40 -9.45
N ALA A 56 14.79 -15.19 -8.40
CA ALA A 56 15.49 -16.43 -8.13
C ALA A 56 15.32 -17.46 -9.27
N ARG A 57 14.14 -17.56 -9.89
CA ARG A 57 13.92 -18.40 -11.09
C ARG A 57 14.75 -17.96 -12.30
N LEU A 58 15.16 -16.69 -12.35
CA LEU A 58 16.05 -16.15 -13.36
C LEU A 58 17.53 -16.23 -12.96
N GLY A 59 17.84 -16.88 -11.83
CA GLY A 59 19.21 -17.01 -11.30
C GLY A 59 19.74 -15.73 -10.64
N ILE A 60 18.86 -14.85 -10.17
CA ILE A 60 19.22 -13.56 -9.57
C ILE A 60 18.87 -13.58 -8.07
N GLU A 61 19.89 -13.64 -7.22
CA GLU A 61 19.79 -13.65 -5.76
C GLU A 61 20.33 -12.36 -5.11
N ASP A 62 21.31 -11.72 -5.75
CA ASP A 62 21.93 -10.47 -5.30
C ASP A 62 21.95 -9.38 -6.39
N CYS A 63 22.30 -8.17 -5.98
CA CYS A 63 22.33 -7.03 -6.89
C CYS A 63 23.49 -7.11 -7.89
N LEU A 64 24.60 -7.79 -7.58
CA LEU A 64 25.69 -8.01 -8.54
C LEU A 64 25.17 -8.79 -9.74
N GLN A 65 24.48 -9.91 -9.50
CA GLN A 65 23.83 -10.70 -10.55
C GLN A 65 22.75 -9.89 -11.29
N LEU A 66 21.98 -9.07 -10.57
CA LEU A 66 20.96 -8.20 -11.17
C LEU A 66 21.58 -7.12 -12.09
N ARG A 67 22.81 -6.66 -11.79
CA ARG A 67 23.52 -5.67 -12.61
C ARG A 67 23.90 -6.21 -13.99
N GLU A 68 24.16 -7.51 -14.11
CA GLU A 68 24.47 -8.18 -15.38
C GLU A 68 23.29 -8.18 -16.37
N TRP A 69 22.07 -7.98 -15.86
CA TRP A 69 20.88 -7.91 -16.71
C TRP A 69 20.74 -6.55 -17.38
N ASN A 70 20.45 -6.57 -18.68
CA ASN A 70 20.13 -5.35 -19.42
C ASN A 70 18.77 -4.77 -18.99
N LYS A 71 18.67 -3.43 -19.00
CA LYS A 71 17.47 -2.70 -18.56
C LYS A 71 16.20 -3.15 -19.30
N LEU A 72 16.29 -3.37 -20.62
CA LEU A 72 15.14 -3.77 -21.44
C LEU A 72 14.62 -5.17 -21.09
N ALA A 73 15.50 -6.13 -20.81
CA ALA A 73 15.12 -7.47 -20.38
C ALA A 73 14.41 -7.43 -19.02
N LEU A 74 14.90 -6.62 -18.07
CA LEU A 74 14.22 -6.42 -16.80
C LEU A 74 12.85 -5.77 -16.99
N VAL A 75 12.70 -4.79 -17.88
CA VAL A 75 11.39 -4.19 -18.19
C VAL A 75 10.44 -5.20 -18.84
N ARG A 76 10.93 -6.08 -19.72
CA ARG A 76 10.12 -7.17 -20.31
C ARG A 76 9.61 -8.13 -19.23
N GLU A 77 10.45 -8.47 -18.26
CA GLU A 77 10.08 -9.40 -17.20
C GLU A 77 9.23 -8.77 -16.09
N PHE A 78 9.49 -7.53 -15.70
CA PHE A 78 8.93 -6.91 -14.49
C PHE A 78 8.10 -5.65 -14.77
N GLY A 79 7.87 -5.30 -16.05
CA GLY A 79 7.17 -4.09 -16.46
C GLY A 79 7.90 -2.82 -15.99
N SER A 80 7.14 -1.82 -15.54
CA SER A 80 7.69 -0.57 -14.99
C SER A 80 8.59 -0.79 -13.77
N PHE A 81 8.42 -1.89 -13.05
CA PHE A 81 9.29 -2.23 -11.92
C PHE A 81 10.69 -2.72 -12.37
N GLY A 82 10.84 -3.19 -13.61
CA GLY A 82 12.12 -3.62 -14.16
C GLY A 82 13.15 -2.49 -14.28
N GLU A 83 12.71 -1.32 -14.72
CA GLU A 83 13.54 -0.10 -14.73
C GLU A 83 13.99 0.29 -13.33
N ARG A 84 13.09 0.14 -12.35
CA ARG A 84 13.40 0.40 -10.94
C ARG A 84 14.40 -0.62 -10.39
N LEU A 85 14.24 -1.91 -10.67
CA LEU A 85 15.20 -2.95 -10.29
C LEU A 85 16.61 -2.64 -10.84
N TRP A 86 16.69 -2.29 -12.12
CA TRP A 86 17.95 -1.93 -12.77
C TRP A 86 18.66 -0.76 -12.07
N SER A 87 17.90 0.27 -11.68
CA SER A 87 18.41 1.46 -11.01
C SER A 87 18.84 1.16 -9.57
N LEU A 88 18.00 0.44 -8.81
CA LEU A 88 18.28 0.08 -7.42
C LEU A 88 19.51 -0.82 -7.28
N ALA A 89 19.73 -1.75 -8.21
CA ALA A 89 20.92 -2.59 -8.26
C ALA A 89 22.22 -1.80 -8.47
N ARG A 90 22.12 -0.54 -8.88
CA ARG A 90 23.23 0.42 -9.04
C ARG A 90 23.23 1.50 -7.96
N GLY A 91 22.43 1.33 -6.91
CA GLY A 91 22.29 2.29 -5.81
C GLY A 91 21.53 3.57 -6.17
N ILE A 92 20.87 3.62 -7.32
CA ILE A 92 20.17 4.82 -7.82
C ILE A 92 18.72 4.80 -7.34
N ASP A 93 18.31 5.86 -6.62
CA ASP A 93 16.93 6.14 -6.24
C ASP A 93 16.69 7.65 -6.21
N GLU A 94 16.09 8.18 -7.28
CA GLU A 94 15.84 9.62 -7.47
C GLU A 94 14.55 10.11 -6.79
N ARG A 95 13.86 9.24 -6.03
CA ARG A 95 12.64 9.65 -5.34
C ARG A 95 12.97 10.72 -4.30
N VAL A 96 12.37 11.89 -4.49
CA VAL A 96 12.44 12.97 -3.50
C VAL A 96 11.78 12.56 -2.17
N VAL A 97 12.31 13.11 -1.08
CA VAL A 97 11.63 13.03 0.22
C VAL A 97 10.40 13.93 0.11
N GLN A 98 9.22 13.33 0.27
CA GLN A 98 7.96 14.06 0.31
C GLN A 98 7.62 14.27 1.78
N ASN A 99 7.68 15.52 2.23
CA ASN A 99 7.35 15.88 3.61
C ASN A 99 5.83 15.83 3.85
N ASP A 100 5.04 16.07 2.79
CA ASP A 100 3.59 16.05 2.84
C ASP A 100 3.02 14.83 2.11
N SER A 101 2.75 13.75 2.87
CA SER A 101 1.92 12.66 2.36
C SER A 101 0.44 12.98 2.61
N ARG A 102 -0.26 13.47 1.57
CA ARG A 102 -1.70 13.71 1.67
C ARG A 102 -2.46 12.39 1.82
N ARG A 103 -3.27 12.29 2.87
CA ARG A 103 -4.09 11.10 3.12
C ARG A 103 -5.17 10.97 2.04
N GLN A 104 -5.29 9.79 1.45
CA GLN A 104 -6.24 9.50 0.35
C GLN A 104 -7.56 8.90 0.84
N SER A 105 -7.57 8.30 2.03
CA SER A 105 -8.76 7.66 2.60
C SER A 105 -8.65 7.55 4.12
N ILE A 106 -9.81 7.38 4.76
CA ILE A 106 -9.94 6.96 6.15
C ILE A 106 -10.84 5.75 6.18
N SER A 107 -10.38 4.69 6.84
CA SER A 107 -11.15 3.47 7.01
C SER A 107 -10.98 2.89 8.39
N VAL A 108 -11.87 1.98 8.74
CA VAL A 108 -11.77 1.03 9.85
C VAL A 108 -11.86 -0.35 9.24
N GLU A 109 -11.04 -1.27 9.73
CA GLU A 109 -11.08 -2.68 9.33
C GLU A 109 -11.02 -3.54 10.60
N ASN A 110 -11.78 -4.62 10.62
CA ASN A 110 -11.74 -5.62 11.68
C ASN A 110 -11.56 -7.02 11.09
N THR A 111 -10.57 -7.76 11.60
CA THR A 111 -10.40 -9.19 11.33
C THR A 111 -11.05 -9.95 12.47
N TYR A 112 -11.98 -10.84 12.16
CA TYR A 112 -12.71 -11.61 13.17
C TYR A 112 -11.98 -12.91 13.49
N ASP A 113 -12.02 -13.31 14.76
CA ASP A 113 -11.44 -14.58 15.24
C ASP A 113 -12.18 -15.79 14.64
N VAL A 114 -13.49 -15.64 14.44
CA VAL A 114 -14.35 -16.62 13.75
C VAL A 114 -14.90 -15.97 12.48
N ASP A 115 -14.76 -16.65 11.35
CA ASP A 115 -15.26 -16.15 10.07
C ASP A 115 -16.79 -15.95 10.14
N LEU A 116 -17.26 -14.81 9.65
CA LEU A 116 -18.68 -14.48 9.55
C LEU A 116 -19.32 -15.37 8.47
N PRO A 117 -20.34 -16.19 8.80
CA PRO A 117 -20.80 -17.23 7.89
C PRO A 117 -21.62 -16.71 6.70
N ASP A 118 -22.30 -15.57 6.84
CA ASP A 118 -23.27 -15.07 5.88
C ASP A 118 -23.35 -13.54 5.83
N LEU A 119 -24.15 -13.03 4.88
CA LEU A 119 -24.40 -11.61 4.71
C LEU A 119 -25.01 -10.98 5.96
N SER A 120 -25.98 -11.63 6.61
CA SER A 120 -26.65 -11.12 7.81
C SER A 120 -25.64 -10.84 8.94
N SER A 121 -24.70 -11.77 9.13
CA SER A 121 -23.59 -11.63 10.07
C SER A 121 -22.67 -10.47 9.71
N CYS A 122 -22.45 -10.21 8.42
CA CYS A 122 -21.69 -9.05 7.96
C CYS A 122 -22.42 -7.73 8.22
N LEU A 123 -23.71 -7.66 7.90
CA LEU A 123 -24.53 -6.46 8.10
C LEU A 123 -24.66 -6.12 9.60
N ALA A 124 -24.73 -7.12 10.47
CA ALA A 124 -24.77 -6.94 11.92
C ALA A 124 -23.52 -6.26 12.49
N LYS A 125 -22.39 -6.27 11.77
CA LYS A 125 -21.14 -5.61 12.18
C LYS A 125 -21.00 -4.17 11.69
N LEU A 126 -21.84 -3.72 10.77
CA LEU A 126 -21.75 -2.37 10.21
C LEU A 126 -21.90 -1.26 11.26
N PRO A 127 -22.85 -1.31 12.21
CA PRO A 127 -23.03 -0.21 13.18
C PRO A 127 -21.76 0.10 13.99
N GLU A 128 -21.09 -0.95 14.50
CA GLU A 128 -19.85 -0.83 15.27
C GLU A 128 -18.70 -0.21 14.44
N LEU A 129 -18.55 -0.68 13.19
CA LEU A 129 -17.55 -0.13 12.27
C LEU A 129 -17.85 1.34 11.92
N MET A 130 -19.12 1.68 11.74
CA MET A 130 -19.57 3.04 11.41
C MET A 130 -19.33 4.01 12.55
N GLU A 131 -19.59 3.62 13.80
CA GLU A 131 -19.29 4.44 14.97
C GLU A 131 -17.80 4.77 15.04
N THR A 132 -16.96 3.74 14.86
CA THR A 132 -15.50 3.92 14.85
C THR A 132 -15.06 4.80 13.68
N LEU A 133 -15.65 4.62 12.49
CA LEU A 133 -15.34 5.43 11.31
C LEU A 133 -15.75 6.89 11.52
N ALA A 134 -16.93 7.15 12.07
CA ALA A 134 -17.41 8.48 12.39
C ALA A 134 -16.45 9.21 13.34
N GLY A 135 -15.96 8.51 14.37
CA GLY A 135 -14.92 9.04 15.27
C GLY A 135 -13.60 9.39 14.56
N ARG A 136 -13.20 8.62 13.54
CA ARG A 136 -12.01 8.94 12.72
C ARG A 136 -12.25 10.11 11.77
N ILE A 137 -13.44 10.20 11.16
CA ILE A 137 -13.85 11.30 10.28
C ILE A 137 -13.93 12.61 11.07
N ALA A 138 -14.44 12.60 12.30
CA ALA A 138 -14.54 13.80 13.13
C ALA A 138 -13.18 14.40 13.53
N ARG A 139 -12.09 13.64 13.39
CA ARG A 139 -10.71 14.06 13.73
C ARG A 139 -9.91 14.53 12.52
N ILE A 140 -10.52 14.60 11.32
CA ILE A 140 -9.82 15.13 10.16
C ILE A 140 -9.67 16.64 10.29
N ASP A 141 -8.52 17.16 9.86
CA ASP A 141 -8.33 18.58 9.74
C ASP A 141 -9.18 19.17 8.59
N SER A 142 -9.33 20.49 8.59
CA SER A 142 -10.17 21.22 7.63
C SER A 142 -9.65 21.21 6.19
N SER A 143 -8.45 20.68 5.93
CA SER A 143 -7.94 20.51 4.56
C SER A 143 -8.56 19.30 3.86
N TYR A 144 -9.36 18.49 4.56
CA TYR A 144 -10.02 17.33 4.00
C TYR A 144 -11.54 17.40 4.06
N ARG A 145 -12.17 16.88 3.01
CA ARG A 145 -13.59 16.52 3.02
C ARG A 145 -13.74 15.02 2.78
N ALA A 146 -14.56 14.37 3.61
CA ALA A 146 -14.94 12.97 3.37
C ALA A 146 -15.82 12.88 2.12
N GLY A 147 -15.31 12.16 1.11
CA GLY A 147 -15.96 11.89 -0.17
C GLY A 147 -16.60 10.50 -0.21
N LYS A 148 -16.41 9.79 -1.33
CA LYS A 148 -17.12 8.53 -1.63
C LYS A 148 -16.90 7.44 -0.56
N PRO A 149 -17.97 6.77 -0.09
CA PRO A 149 -17.86 5.62 0.81
C PRO A 149 -17.30 4.41 0.06
N PHE A 150 -16.66 3.51 0.81
CA PHE A 150 -16.26 2.21 0.31
C PHE A 150 -16.37 1.14 1.39
N VAL A 151 -16.55 -0.11 0.95
CA VAL A 151 -16.46 -1.31 1.77
C VAL A 151 -15.34 -2.21 1.25
N LYS A 152 -14.73 -2.96 2.16
CA LYS A 152 -13.74 -3.99 1.87
C LYS A 152 -14.18 -5.28 2.55
N VAL A 153 -14.18 -6.36 1.80
CA VAL A 153 -14.52 -7.70 2.27
C VAL A 153 -13.36 -8.62 1.93
N LYS A 154 -12.86 -9.35 2.93
CA LYS A 154 -11.87 -10.40 2.73
C LYS A 154 -12.46 -11.73 3.22
N PHE A 155 -12.48 -12.70 2.31
CA PHE A 155 -13.07 -14.01 2.53
C PHE A 155 -12.09 -14.95 3.26
N HIS A 156 -12.60 -16.08 3.74
CA HIS A 156 -11.82 -17.08 4.48
C HIS A 156 -10.63 -17.66 3.67
N ASP A 157 -10.72 -17.65 2.34
CA ASP A 157 -9.68 -18.09 1.40
C ASP A 157 -8.65 -16.98 1.08
N PHE A 158 -8.68 -15.86 1.83
CA PHE A 158 -7.83 -14.69 1.69
C PHE A 158 -8.03 -13.89 0.40
N THR A 159 -8.98 -14.26 -0.47
CA THR A 159 -9.42 -13.38 -1.55
C THR A 159 -10.13 -12.17 -0.97
N GLN A 160 -10.04 -11.02 -1.65
CA GLN A 160 -10.64 -9.78 -1.17
C GLN A 160 -11.27 -8.99 -2.30
N THR A 161 -12.29 -8.20 -1.96
CA THR A 161 -12.89 -7.23 -2.85
C THR A 161 -13.07 -5.89 -2.13
N THR A 162 -13.01 -4.81 -2.90
CA THR A 162 -13.34 -3.47 -2.45
C THR A 162 -14.38 -2.90 -3.39
N LEU A 163 -15.43 -2.30 -2.83
CA LEU A 163 -16.49 -1.66 -3.58
C LEU A 163 -16.67 -0.26 -3.06
N GLU A 164 -16.71 0.70 -3.97
CA GLU A 164 -16.95 2.12 -3.71
C GLU A 164 -17.97 2.62 -4.73
N GLN A 165 -18.81 3.57 -4.32
CA GLN A 165 -19.84 4.14 -5.20
C GLN A 165 -19.83 5.66 -5.07
N ALA A 166 -19.64 6.35 -6.20
CA ALA A 166 -19.77 7.81 -6.26
C ALA A 166 -21.23 8.20 -6.02
N GLY A 167 -21.45 9.30 -5.29
CA GLY A 167 -22.79 9.78 -4.96
C GLY A 167 -23.54 8.99 -3.89
N ALA A 168 -23.03 7.83 -3.44
CA ALA A 168 -23.63 7.10 -2.32
C ALA A 168 -23.49 7.88 -1.01
N GLY A 169 -24.52 7.77 -0.16
CA GLY A 169 -24.53 8.34 1.18
C GLY A 169 -23.50 7.67 2.10
N ARG A 170 -23.34 8.23 3.30
CA ARG A 170 -22.47 7.67 4.36
C ARG A 170 -23.29 7.13 5.54
N ASP A 171 -24.58 6.94 5.31
CA ASP A 171 -25.54 6.33 6.22
C ASP A 171 -25.47 4.80 6.17
N LEU A 172 -26.22 4.17 7.08
CA LEU A 172 -26.24 2.74 7.24
C LEU A 172 -26.76 2.04 6.00
N GLU A 173 -27.81 2.57 5.37
CA GLU A 173 -28.42 1.98 4.18
C GLU A 173 -27.42 1.92 3.01
N SER A 174 -26.69 3.02 2.78
CA SER A 174 -25.65 3.09 1.76
C SER A 174 -24.54 2.07 1.98
N TYR A 175 -24.07 1.90 3.23
CA TYR A 175 -23.07 0.88 3.56
C TYR A 175 -23.63 -0.55 3.48
N GLN A 176 -24.89 -0.78 3.81
CA GLN A 176 -25.55 -2.08 3.66
C GLN A 176 -25.67 -2.49 2.19
N GLN A 177 -26.03 -1.56 1.30
CA GLN A 177 -26.09 -1.80 -0.14
C GLN A 177 -24.71 -2.14 -0.71
N LEU A 178 -23.67 -1.38 -0.34
CA LEU A 178 -22.30 -1.67 -0.74
C LEU A 178 -21.82 -3.02 -0.19
N MET A 179 -22.09 -3.31 1.08
CA MET A 179 -21.70 -4.57 1.73
C MET A 179 -22.35 -5.78 1.05
N THR A 180 -23.64 -5.68 0.73
CA THR A 180 -24.39 -6.73 0.01
C THR A 180 -23.76 -7.00 -1.36
N GLN A 181 -23.50 -5.97 -2.14
CA GLN A 181 -22.85 -6.12 -3.45
C GLN A 181 -21.43 -6.70 -3.32
N ALA A 182 -20.64 -6.25 -2.34
CA ALA A 182 -19.29 -6.74 -2.12
C ALA A 182 -19.28 -8.21 -1.65
N PHE A 183 -20.18 -8.59 -0.75
CA PHE A 183 -20.35 -9.97 -0.30
C PHE A 183 -20.70 -10.89 -1.47
N ASN A 184 -21.65 -10.48 -2.32
CA ASN A 184 -22.11 -11.27 -3.47
C ASN A 184 -21.02 -11.55 -4.53
N ARG A 185 -19.91 -10.80 -4.54
CA ARG A 185 -18.76 -11.10 -5.42
C ARG A 185 -18.02 -12.37 -5.03
N GLY A 186 -18.09 -12.78 -3.76
CA GLY A 186 -17.47 -14.01 -3.27
C GLY A 186 -18.47 -15.06 -2.81
N GLY A 187 -19.56 -14.65 -2.14
CA GLY A 187 -20.58 -15.55 -1.62
C GLY A 187 -20.05 -16.58 -0.61
N LYS A 188 -19.03 -16.21 0.16
CA LYS A 188 -18.27 -17.10 1.07
C LYS A 188 -18.19 -16.49 2.46
N PRO A 189 -17.87 -17.30 3.49
CA PRO A 189 -17.57 -16.78 4.82
C PRO A 189 -16.49 -15.69 4.80
N VAL A 190 -16.70 -14.66 5.61
CA VAL A 190 -15.91 -13.44 5.63
C VAL A 190 -15.05 -13.37 6.89
N ARG A 191 -13.73 -13.22 6.70
CA ARG A 191 -12.77 -13.11 7.79
C ARG A 191 -12.52 -11.67 8.22
N LEU A 192 -12.60 -10.73 7.29
CA LEU A 192 -12.37 -9.31 7.58
C LEU A 192 -13.38 -8.43 6.86
N LEU A 193 -13.92 -7.47 7.60
CA LEU A 193 -14.74 -6.39 7.09
C LEU A 193 -14.03 -5.05 7.29
N GLY A 194 -14.14 -4.18 6.29
CA GLY A 194 -13.69 -2.81 6.38
C GLY A 194 -14.67 -1.87 5.74
N ILE A 195 -14.77 -0.66 6.30
CA ILE A 195 -15.50 0.45 5.70
C ILE A 195 -14.65 1.71 5.75
N GLY A 196 -14.89 2.62 4.83
CA GLY A 196 -14.19 3.89 4.82
C GLY A 196 -14.80 4.92 3.90
N VAL A 197 -14.11 6.05 3.81
CA VAL A 197 -14.36 7.14 2.89
C VAL A 197 -13.07 7.50 2.17
N ARG A 198 -13.16 7.86 0.90
CA ARG A 198 -12.07 8.60 0.24
C ARG A 198 -12.03 10.02 0.77
N LEU A 199 -10.86 10.63 0.77
CA LEU A 199 -10.70 12.02 1.13
C LEU A 199 -10.54 12.87 -0.13
N LEU A 200 -11.25 13.98 -0.16
CA LEU A 200 -11.03 15.08 -1.09
C LEU A 200 -10.11 16.07 -0.40
N ASP A 201 -8.97 16.36 -1.02
CA ASP A 201 -8.04 17.37 -0.55
C ASP A 201 -8.54 18.75 -1.01
N LEU A 202 -8.93 19.60 -0.06
CA LEU A 202 -9.44 20.95 -0.30
C LEU A 202 -8.34 21.99 -0.45
N SER A 203 -7.09 21.66 -0.11
CA SER A 203 -5.94 22.54 -0.33
C SER A 203 -5.51 22.56 -1.80
N SER A 204 -5.92 21.54 -2.55
CA SER A 204 -5.71 21.44 -3.99
C SER A 204 -6.87 22.15 -4.68
N GLY A 205 -6.80 23.46 -4.79
CA GLY A 205 -7.72 24.26 -5.61
C GLY A 205 -7.51 24.01 -7.11
N ASN A 206 -7.67 22.77 -7.57
CA ASN A 206 -7.82 22.45 -8.98
C ASN A 206 -9.28 22.12 -9.22
N GLU A 207 -9.99 23.08 -9.81
CA GLU A 207 -11.31 22.95 -10.40
C GLU A 207 -11.32 21.73 -11.33
N GLN A 208 -11.99 20.67 -10.90
CA GLN A 208 -12.42 19.64 -11.82
C GLN A 208 -13.60 20.24 -12.59
N LEU A 209 -13.30 20.83 -13.76
CA LEU A 209 -14.31 21.29 -14.71
C LEU A 209 -15.23 20.11 -15.04
N GLU A 210 -16.48 20.18 -14.57
CA GLU A 210 -17.56 19.35 -15.09
C GLU A 210 -17.84 19.79 -16.52
N LEU A 211 -17.44 18.98 -17.50
CA LEU A 211 -17.91 19.13 -18.88
C LEU A 211 -19.34 18.60 -18.95
N SER A 212 -20.31 19.51 -18.93
CA SER A 212 -21.67 19.25 -19.39
C SER A 212 -21.66 19.11 -20.92
N TRP A 213 -22.10 17.95 -21.43
CA TRP A 213 -22.53 17.79 -22.83
C TRP A 213 -24.04 17.92 -22.92
#